data_AF-A0A940BA03-F1
#
_entry.id   AF-A0A940BA03-F1
#
_cell.length_a   1.000
_cell.length_b   1.000
_cell.length_c   1.000
_cell.angle_alpha   90.00
_cell.angle_beta   90.00
_cell.angle_gamma   90.00
#
_symmetry.space_group_name_H-M   'P 1'
#
loop_
_entity.id
_entity.type
_entity.pdbx_description
1 polymer ?
#
loop_
_entity_poly.entity_id
_entity_poly.type
_entity_poly.pdbx_seq_one_letter_code
_entity_poly.pdbx_strand_id
1 'polypeptide(L)'
;KVVGSGRDGARTVSTSAASAATSTTTAAPQMSSSKEDYLQRKERERILRKLKSNVEKSEARIAELEAQQDTLQQKLSLPENQTDMSLFEQYEQLKIQLEKEMAYWEDATMQYEAAEGK
;
A
#
# COMPACT_ATOMS: atom_id res chain seq x y z
N LYS A 1 -10.03 6.05 74.31
CA LYS A 1 -10.05 7.45 73.82
C LYS A 1 -11.01 7.46 72.61
N VAL A 2 -12.28 7.80 72.85
CA VAL A 2 -12.95 9.07 72.42
C VAL A 2 -13.28 9.03 70.92
N VAL A 3 -14.46 8.53 70.51
CA VAL A 3 -15.78 9.21 70.32
C VAL A 3 -15.79 10.30 69.23
N GLY A 4 -16.81 10.26 68.36
CA GLY A 4 -17.15 11.31 67.39
C GLY A 4 -17.98 10.84 66.19
N SER A 5 -19.08 10.13 66.42
CA SER A 5 -20.46 10.53 66.02
C SER A 5 -20.70 11.90 65.38
N GLY A 6 -21.56 11.88 64.34
CA GLY A 6 -22.49 12.94 63.93
C GLY A 6 -22.10 13.69 62.64
N ARG A 7 -22.97 13.97 61.68
CA ARG A 7 -24.45 14.01 61.66
C ARG A 7 -24.96 14.09 60.21
N ASP A 8 -26.19 13.60 60.07
CA ASP A 8 -27.06 13.53 58.90
C ASP A 8 -27.37 14.87 58.20
N GLY A 9 -27.71 14.78 56.92
CA GLY A 9 -28.22 15.88 56.10
C GLY A 9 -29.07 15.41 54.92
N ALA A 10 -30.31 15.00 55.22
CA ALA A 10 -31.52 15.14 54.40
C ALA A 10 -31.56 14.62 52.94
N ARG A 11 -32.10 13.40 52.79
CA ARG A 11 -33.35 13.07 52.08
C ARG A 11 -33.86 14.10 51.04
N THR A 12 -33.78 13.74 49.76
CA THR A 12 -34.91 13.90 48.83
C THR A 12 -35.14 12.59 48.09
N VAL A 13 -36.26 11.96 48.42
CA VAL A 13 -36.83 10.84 47.68
C VAL A 13 -37.28 11.34 46.31
N SER A 14 -36.94 10.62 45.26
CA SER A 14 -37.66 10.70 43.98
C SER A 14 -37.89 9.27 43.51
N THR A 15 -38.92 8.67 44.08
CA THR A 15 -39.59 7.48 43.57
C THR A 15 -40.53 7.89 42.44
N SER A 16 -40.33 7.32 41.26
CA SER A 16 -41.37 6.92 40.29
C SER A 16 -40.65 6.10 39.22
N ALA A 17 -40.57 4.78 39.40
CA ALA A 17 -41.58 3.81 38.97
C ALA A 17 -41.42 3.44 37.49
N ALA A 18 -40.78 2.28 37.30
CA ALA A 18 -40.96 1.25 36.27
C ALA A 18 -41.51 1.65 34.90
N SER A 19 -40.75 1.29 33.86
CA SER A 19 -41.31 0.60 32.70
C SER A 19 -40.27 -0.24 31.98
N ALA A 20 -40.66 -1.50 31.82
CA ALA A 20 -40.38 -2.39 30.69
C ALA A 20 -38.93 -2.85 30.42
N ALA A 21 -38.73 -4.13 30.80
CA ALA A 21 -37.95 -5.14 30.12
C ALA A 21 -37.58 -4.85 28.65
N THR A 22 -36.30 -5.03 28.29
CA THR A 22 -35.91 -5.86 27.14
C THR A 22 -34.41 -6.18 27.12
N SER A 23 -34.13 -7.45 26.80
CA SER A 23 -32.93 -7.98 26.13
C SER A 23 -31.55 -7.86 26.80
N THR A 24 -31.20 -8.98 27.43
CA THR A 24 -29.98 -9.75 27.14
C THR A 24 -29.25 -9.37 25.85
N THR A 25 -27.92 -9.22 25.98
CA THR A 25 -26.88 -9.62 25.01
C THR A 25 -27.02 -9.09 23.59
N THR A 26 -26.08 -8.25 23.14
CA THR A 26 -25.31 -8.44 21.88
C THR A 26 -24.25 -7.34 21.77
N ALA A 27 -23.08 -7.57 22.37
CA ALA A 27 -21.84 -6.87 22.05
C ALA A 27 -21.20 -7.43 20.75
N ALA A 28 -22.01 -7.74 19.72
CA ALA A 28 -21.56 -8.49 18.54
C ALA A 28 -21.47 -7.76 17.18
N PRO A 29 -21.83 -6.47 16.98
CA PRO A 29 -21.54 -5.82 15.69
C PRO A 29 -20.13 -5.19 15.63
N GLN A 30 -19.51 -4.86 16.77
CA GLN A 30 -18.21 -4.18 16.80
C GLN A 30 -17.04 -5.13 16.52
N MET A 31 -17.10 -6.38 16.99
CA MET A 31 -16.02 -7.36 16.74
C MET A 31 -15.98 -7.85 15.28
N SER A 32 -17.13 -7.97 14.60
CA SER A 32 -17.18 -8.37 13.19
C SER A 32 -16.66 -7.27 12.27
N SER A 33 -17.11 -6.03 12.46
CA SER A 33 -16.57 -4.85 11.76
C SER A 33 -15.06 -4.74 11.97
N SER A 34 -14.59 -4.81 13.22
CA SER A 34 -13.15 -4.73 13.54
C SER A 34 -12.32 -5.85 12.88
N LYS A 35 -12.92 -7.04 12.69
CA LYS A 35 -12.26 -8.16 12.02
C LYS A 35 -12.22 -7.97 10.49
N GLU A 36 -13.30 -7.45 9.91
CA GLU A 36 -13.38 -7.10 8.48
C GLU A 36 -12.39 -5.97 8.15
N ASP A 37 -12.34 -4.92 8.97
CA ASP A 37 -11.39 -3.80 8.87
C ASP A 37 -9.93 -4.28 8.94
N TYR A 38 -9.64 -5.22 9.85
CA TYR A 38 -8.31 -5.81 9.96
C TYR A 38 -7.91 -6.57 8.69
N LEU A 39 -8.81 -7.37 8.11
CA LEU A 39 -8.53 -8.11 6.88
C LEU A 39 -8.34 -7.17 5.70
N GLN A 40 -9.16 -6.12 5.58
CA GLN A 40 -9.01 -5.11 4.53
C GLN A 40 -7.67 -4.36 4.64
N ARG A 41 -7.27 -3.94 5.86
CA ARG A 41 -5.98 -3.29 6.08
C ARG A 41 -4.82 -4.22 5.71
N LYS A 42 -4.87 -5.49 6.14
CA LYS A 42 -3.83 -6.48 5.82
C LYS A 42 -3.70 -6.71 4.31
N GLU A 43 -4.83 -6.77 3.61
CA GLU A 43 -4.82 -6.93 2.14
C GLU A 43 -4.28 -5.67 1.46
N ARG A 44 -4.69 -4.47 1.90
CA ARG A 44 -4.13 -3.21 1.40
C ARG A 44 -2.61 -3.15 1.57
N GLU A 45 -2.10 -3.50 2.75
CA GLU A 45 -0.66 -3.56 3.00
C GLU A 45 0.05 -4.59 2.11
N ARG A 46 -0.60 -5.72 1.82
CA ARG A 46 -0.05 -6.73 0.89
C ARG A 46 0.06 -6.17 -0.53
N ILE A 47 -0.99 -5.51 -1.00
CA ILE A 47 -1.02 -4.86 -2.33
C ILE A 47 0.05 -3.78 -2.40
N LEU A 48 0.15 -2.91 -1.41
CA LEU A 48 1.18 -1.86 -1.34
C LEU A 48 2.60 -2.40 -1.40
N ARG A 49 2.91 -3.44 -0.62
CA ARG A 49 4.23 -4.09 -0.66
C ARG A 49 4.55 -4.64 -2.06
N LYS A 50 3.55 -5.21 -2.74
CA LYS A 50 3.73 -5.77 -4.08
C LYS A 50 3.92 -4.67 -5.12
N LEU A 51 3.11 -3.62 -5.09
CA LEU A 51 3.23 -2.48 -5.98
C LEU A 51 4.58 -1.77 -5.81
N LYS A 52 4.99 -1.50 -4.57
CA LYS A 52 6.32 -0.95 -4.28
C LYS A 52 7.45 -1.83 -4.83
N SER A 53 7.38 -3.14 -4.60
CA SER A 53 8.38 -4.07 -5.13
C SER A 53 8.39 -4.10 -6.66
N ASN A 54 7.25 -3.89 -7.33
CA ASN A 54 7.19 -3.81 -8.77
C ASN A 54 7.87 -2.53 -9.27
N VAL A 55 7.61 -1.38 -8.64
CA VAL A 55 8.28 -0.10 -8.95
C VAL A 55 9.80 -0.26 -8.84
N GLU A 56 10.30 -0.77 -7.71
CA GLU A 56 11.74 -1.00 -7.48
C GLU A 56 12.36 -1.95 -8.54
N LYS A 57 11.64 -3.00 -8.94
CA LYS A 57 12.11 -3.93 -9.97
C LYS A 57 12.15 -3.29 -11.35
N SER A 58 11.17 -2.47 -11.69
CA SER A 58 11.13 -1.77 -12.97
C SER A 58 12.20 -0.70 -13.07
N GLU A 59 12.46 0.04 -12.00
CA GLU A 59 13.61 0.97 -11.93
C GLU A 59 14.93 0.23 -12.17
N ALA A 60 15.14 -0.91 -11.52
CA ALA A 60 16.33 -1.72 -11.73
C ALA A 60 16.42 -2.24 -13.17
N ARG A 61 15.30 -2.64 -13.78
CA ARG A 61 15.26 -3.13 -15.15
C ARG A 61 15.54 -2.02 -16.16
N ILE A 62 15.00 -0.82 -15.95
CA ILE A 62 15.29 0.38 -16.76
C ILE A 62 16.80 0.66 -16.73
N ALA A 63 17.40 0.72 -15.54
CA ALA A 63 18.84 0.97 -15.40
C ALA A 63 19.70 -0.10 -16.10
N GLU A 64 19.30 -1.37 -16.04
CA GLU A 64 19.97 -2.46 -16.76
C GLU A 64 19.87 -2.28 -18.28
N LEU A 65 18.68 -1.95 -18.79
CA LEU A 65 18.44 -1.71 -20.21
C LEU A 65 19.24 -0.51 -20.71
N GLU A 66 19.26 0.60 -19.97
CA GLU A 66 20.07 1.79 -20.31
C GLU A 66 21.57 1.47 -20.38
N ALA A 67 22.11 0.71 -19.42
CA ALA A 67 23.51 0.29 -19.47
C ALA A 67 23.84 -0.62 -20.68
N GLN A 68 22.91 -1.49 -21.05
CA GLN A 68 23.03 -2.31 -22.26
C GLN A 68 22.93 -1.44 -23.53
N GLN A 69 22.10 -0.40 -23.52
CA GLN A 69 21.97 0.57 -24.60
C GLN A 69 23.30 1.29 -24.84
N ASP A 70 23.92 1.81 -23.78
CA ASP A 70 25.22 2.48 -23.84
C ASP A 70 26.31 1.56 -24.38
N THR A 71 26.33 0.32 -23.91
CA THR A 71 27.28 -0.70 -24.39
C THR A 71 27.12 -0.98 -25.88
N LEU A 72 25.87 -1.09 -26.36
CA LEU A 72 25.58 -1.29 -27.79
C LEU A 72 25.93 -0.05 -28.62
N GLN A 73 25.63 1.16 -28.13
CA GLN A 73 26.00 2.40 -28.81
C GLN A 73 27.52 2.54 -28.92
N GLN A 74 28.27 2.18 -27.88
CA GLN A 74 29.73 2.17 -27.93
C GLN A 74 30.23 1.20 -28.99
N LYS A 75 29.64 0.01 -29.11
CA LYS A 75 29.99 -0.96 -30.16
C LYS A 75 29.66 -0.44 -31.56
N LEU A 76 28.49 0.18 -31.75
CA LEU A 76 28.06 0.77 -33.02
C LEU A 76 28.92 1.97 -33.45
N SER A 77 29.53 2.67 -32.50
CA SER A 77 30.48 3.76 -32.79
C SER A 77 31.79 3.28 -33.42
N LEU A 78 32.11 1.98 -33.29
CA LEU A 78 33.30 1.39 -33.90
C LEU A 78 33.10 1.21 -35.42
N PRO A 79 34.04 1.66 -36.26
CA PRO A 79 33.89 1.59 -37.72
C PRO A 79 33.77 0.16 -38.25
N GLU A 80 34.33 -0.84 -37.55
CA GLU A 80 34.21 -2.26 -37.93
C GLU A 80 32.79 -2.83 -37.73
N ASN A 81 31.97 -2.20 -36.89
CA ASN A 81 30.63 -2.66 -36.54
C ASN A 81 29.51 -1.86 -37.23
N GLN A 82 29.86 -0.86 -38.03
CA GLN A 82 28.88 0.02 -38.70
C GLN A 82 28.02 -0.71 -39.74
N THR A 83 28.45 -1.87 -40.23
CA THR A 83 27.69 -2.70 -41.16
C THR A 83 26.99 -3.88 -40.50
N ASP A 84 27.13 -4.06 -39.18
CA ASP A 84 26.51 -5.17 -38.47
C ASP A 84 25.04 -4.86 -38.17
N MET A 85 24.17 -5.28 -39.09
CA MET A 85 22.73 -5.13 -38.99
C MET A 85 22.14 -5.78 -37.73
N SER A 86 22.79 -6.81 -37.16
CA SER A 86 22.32 -7.45 -35.93
C SER A 86 22.45 -6.53 -34.73
N LEU A 87 23.50 -5.70 -34.67
CA LEU A 87 23.68 -4.73 -33.58
C LEU A 87 22.61 -3.63 -33.64
N PHE A 88 22.21 -3.20 -34.83
CA PHE A 88 21.11 -2.25 -35.00
C PHE A 88 19.77 -2.84 -34.58
N GLU A 89 19.46 -4.07 -34.99
CA GLU A 89 18.22 -4.75 -34.58
C GLU A 89 18.16 -4.93 -33.06
N GLN A 90 19.27 -5.37 -32.42
CA GLN A 90 19.35 -5.46 -30.96
C GLN A 90 19.12 -4.12 -30.28
N TYR A 91 19.70 -3.04 -30.82
CA TYR A 91 19.52 -1.69 -30.29
C TYR A 91 18.07 -1.19 -30.42
N GLU A 92 17.40 -1.45 -31.55
CA GLU A 92 15.98 -1.14 -31.75
C GLU A 92 15.08 -1.94 -30.80
N GLN A 93 15.33 -3.25 -30.66
CA GLN A 93 14.59 -4.09 -29.71
C GLN A 93 14.77 -3.61 -28.27
N LEU A 94 15.97 -3.16 -27.93
CA LEU A 94 16.26 -2.63 -26.60
C LEU A 94 15.52 -1.32 -26.33
N LYS A 95 15.42 -0.42 -27.32
CA LYS A 95 14.58 0.78 -27.21
C LYS A 95 13.12 0.44 -26.95
N ILE A 96 12.57 -0.53 -27.70
CA ILE A 96 11.18 -0.97 -27.51
C ILE A 96 10.99 -1.57 -26.10
N GLN A 97 11.97 -2.32 -25.59
CA GLN A 97 11.93 -2.85 -24.22
C GLN A 97 11.97 -1.74 -23.18
N LEU A 98 12.83 -0.74 -23.37
CA LEU A 98 12.95 0.41 -22.49
C LEU A 98 11.63 1.20 -22.45
N GLU A 99 11.05 1.51 -23.61
CA GLU A 99 9.75 2.19 -23.70
C GLU A 99 8.63 1.43 -22.98
N LYS A 100 8.60 0.09 -23.15
CA LYS A 100 7.61 -0.76 -22.46
C LYS A 100 7.82 -0.77 -20.94
N GLU A 101 9.06 -0.88 -20.48
CA GLU A 101 9.38 -0.91 -19.05
C GLU A 101 9.11 0.45 -18.40
N MET A 102 9.41 1.55 -19.10
CA MET A 102 9.05 2.91 -18.67
C MET A 102 7.54 3.06 -18.49
N ALA A 103 6.75 2.63 -19.48
CA ALA A 103 5.28 2.67 -19.38
C ALA A 103 4.76 1.77 -18.23
N TYR A 104 5.38 0.61 -18.02
CA TYR A 104 5.03 -0.27 -16.91
C TYR A 104 5.40 0.33 -15.55
N TRP A 105 6.56 0.99 -15.43
CA TRP A 105 6.95 1.70 -14.22
C TRP A 105 6.00 2.86 -13.90
N GLU A 106 5.60 3.63 -14.91
CA GLU A 106 4.60 4.70 -14.77
C GLU A 106 3.27 4.16 -14.24
N ASP A 107 2.76 3.07 -14.83
CA ASP A 107 1.53 2.42 -14.37
C ASP A 107 1.67 1.83 -12.95
N ALA A 108 2.79 1.14 -12.66
CA ALA A 108 3.06 0.57 -11.35
C ALA A 108 3.14 1.67 -10.27
N THR A 109 3.74 2.81 -10.60
CA THR A 109 3.84 3.98 -9.70
C THR A 109 2.47 4.62 -9.50
N MET A 110 1.69 4.82 -10.56
CA MET A 110 0.32 5.34 -10.46
C MET A 110 -0.56 4.43 -9.58
N GLN A 111 -0.48 3.12 -9.78
CA GLN A 111 -1.21 2.15 -8.96
C GLN A 111 -0.74 2.18 -7.49
N TYR A 112 0.57 2.30 -7.27
CA TYR A 112 1.13 2.42 -5.92
C TYR A 112 0.58 3.66 -5.21
N GLU A 113 0.62 4.82 -5.86
CA GLU A 113 0.12 6.08 -5.29
C GLU A 113 -1.40 6.04 -5.01
N ALA A 114 -2.18 5.48 -5.94
CA ALA A 114 -3.62 5.28 -5.77
C ALA A 114 -3.92 4.34 -4.58
N ALA A 115 -3.12 3.28 -4.41
CA ALA A 115 -3.24 2.36 -3.28
C ALA A 115 -2.71 2.95 -1.97
N GLU A 116 -1.79 3.91 -2.02
CA GLU A 116 -1.27 4.62 -0.84
C GLU A 116 -2.35 5.56 -0.27
N GLY A 117 -3.23 6.08 -1.14
CA GLY A 117 -4.42 6.85 -0.76
C GLY A 117 -4.11 8.33 -0.52
N LYS A 118 -3.29 8.93 -1.37
CA LYS A 118 -3.15 10.38 -1.48
C LYS A 118 -4.32 11.01 -2.23
#